data_AF-A0A9W6MUG5-F1
#
_entry.id   AF-A0A9W6MUG5-F1
#
_cell.length_a   1.000
_cell.length_b   1.000
_cell.length_c   1.000
_cell.angle_alpha   90.00
_cell.angle_beta   90.00
_cell.angle_gamma   90.00
#
_symmetry.space_group_name_H-M   'P 1'
#
loop_
_entity.id
_entity.type
_entity.pdbx_description
1 polymer ?
#
loop_
_entity_poly.entity_id
_entity_poly.type
_entity_poly.pdbx_seq_one_letter_code
_entity_poly.pdbx_strand_id
1 'polypeptide(L)'
;MKLKRGPDLVALFKAMPGLLDYYPNGVTAPLPEQLTHIRIYLANKGVLAFSAIEAEGVGSLDALASAINSSEVGRRSPSAAAAARLGIRTKRVAAPFWQIGFADAQSLKSLKVRLQRGVKGSNPAALKIELQTQTGERTEFSPGSPAALKGQLETFRSQWRRFSKGYPRLAALGDGFADAVARALDGRRGALKAASRAAFITQLFSYMQDKQGDELRRYLAACRRILPWLIDCRSKRAPGEVEIHDLQAIAMIFTSMILTKGRVPRRKVLNVYLALLIGSQEHLFVERLVGELYRRAGGDASAEPIMFRKHGLRGSSLIREAPIYLNAMQEIEELFRKLGYDACLHYGTLLGAVREHAFIPHDDDVDMAIVLRSVTAADIATEAGSIVKGLAKAGIRAKNALHGGLPLIQVKCPEAKKVIDVFCMAPTSDDGVRMHMERLKPRSLPARMVIPFGSLTFYGRTFKCPADSPGVLAERYGADWMTPRRWVSRSKSIDAAPPASAVRARVDA
;
A
#
# COMPACT_ATOMS: atom_id res chain seq x y z
N MET A 1 5.92 7.94 52.42
CA MET A 1 6.66 8.04 51.13
C MET A 1 5.70 7.75 49.97
N LYS A 2 5.31 8.75 49.17
CA LYS A 2 4.42 8.50 48.00
C LYS A 2 5.24 7.74 46.95
N LEU A 3 4.88 6.48 46.66
CA LEU A 3 5.43 5.70 45.54
C LEU A 3 5.44 6.58 44.29
N LYS A 4 6.63 6.86 43.72
CA LYS A 4 6.75 7.51 42.42
C LYS A 4 6.01 6.63 41.40
N ARG A 5 4.80 7.04 41.01
CA ARG A 5 4.04 6.37 39.96
C ARG A 5 4.85 6.46 38.66
N GLY A 6 5.02 5.34 37.97
CA GLY A 6 5.71 5.26 36.68
C GLY A 6 5.03 6.11 35.59
N PRO A 7 5.65 6.21 34.40
CA PRO A 7 5.13 7.03 33.31
C PRO A 7 3.74 6.57 32.84
N ASP A 8 2.90 7.53 32.47
CA ASP A 8 1.61 7.26 31.84
C ASP A 8 1.82 6.92 30.36
N LEU A 9 2.02 5.62 30.09
CA LEU A 9 2.25 5.10 28.74
C LEU A 9 1.09 5.37 27.78
N VAL A 10 -0.14 5.52 28.29
CA VAL A 10 -1.31 5.83 27.46
C VAL A 10 -1.24 7.28 26.98
N ALA A 11 -0.94 8.22 27.88
CA ALA A 11 -0.75 9.61 27.52
C ALA A 11 0.43 9.81 26.55
N LEU A 12 1.55 9.10 26.80
CA LEU A 12 2.72 9.10 25.90
C LEU A 12 2.37 8.55 24.53
N PHE A 13 1.64 7.42 24.46
CA PHE A 13 1.21 6.84 23.20
C PHE A 13 0.30 7.79 22.40
N LYS A 14 -0.66 8.45 23.06
CA LYS A 14 -1.55 9.42 22.41
C LYS A 14 -0.78 10.63 21.87
N ALA A 15 0.25 11.08 22.58
CA ALA A 15 1.01 12.26 22.21
C ALA A 15 2.13 11.98 21.19
N MET A 16 2.80 10.83 21.27
CA MET A 16 3.89 10.44 20.38
C MET A 16 3.79 8.94 20.02
N PRO A 17 2.84 8.55 19.15
CA PRO A 17 2.57 7.15 18.83
C PRO A 17 3.80 6.37 18.36
N GLY A 18 4.70 7.03 17.64
CA GLY A 18 5.92 6.43 17.10
C GLY A 18 6.99 6.13 18.14
N LEU A 19 6.91 6.69 19.35
CA LEU A 19 7.79 6.31 20.46
C LEU A 19 7.65 4.82 20.81
N LEU A 20 6.46 4.27 20.56
CA LEU A 20 6.09 2.89 20.78
C LEU A 20 5.87 2.12 19.46
N ASP A 21 6.20 2.70 18.30
CA ASP A 21 6.13 2.03 16.99
C ASP A 21 7.53 1.73 16.47
N TYR A 22 7.86 0.45 16.43
CA TYR A 22 9.18 -0.02 16.02
C TYR A 22 9.26 -0.34 14.54
N TYR A 23 8.31 0.13 13.74
CA TYR A 23 8.37 0.13 12.29
C TYR A 23 8.39 1.56 11.73
N PRO A 24 9.31 1.92 10.81
CA PRO A 24 10.39 1.11 10.25
C PRO A 24 11.68 1.15 11.10
N ASN A 25 11.73 1.96 12.16
CA ASN A 25 12.99 2.31 12.84
C ASN A 25 13.60 1.15 13.64
N GLY A 26 12.79 0.21 14.12
CA GLY A 26 13.21 -0.91 14.95
C GLY A 26 13.40 -0.56 16.42
N VAL A 27 13.50 -1.60 17.25
CA VAL A 27 14.01 -1.53 18.62
C VAL A 27 15.47 -1.93 18.58
N THR A 28 16.34 -1.17 19.23
CA THR A 28 17.70 -1.62 19.53
C THR A 28 17.78 -2.01 21.00
N ALA A 29 18.04 -3.29 21.28
CA ALA A 29 18.37 -3.76 22.61
C ALA A 29 19.90 -3.73 22.79
N PRO A 30 20.40 -3.19 23.92
CA PRO A 30 21.78 -3.39 24.30
C PRO A 30 21.98 -4.88 24.63
N LEU A 31 23.19 -5.36 24.35
CA LEU A 31 23.55 -6.76 24.55
C LEU A 31 24.74 -6.83 25.50
N PRO A 32 24.71 -7.71 26.52
CA PRO A 32 25.87 -7.96 27.37
C PRO A 32 26.96 -8.70 26.59
N GLU A 33 28.18 -8.67 27.14
CA GLU A 33 29.28 -9.52 26.65
C GLU A 33 29.00 -11.00 26.96
N GLN A 34 29.60 -11.90 26.18
CA GLN A 34 29.54 -13.35 26.42
C GLN A 34 28.11 -13.93 26.46
N LEU A 35 27.29 -13.61 25.47
CA LEU A 35 25.92 -14.13 25.30
C LEU A 35 25.90 -15.58 24.83
N THR A 36 25.07 -16.40 25.49
CA THR A 36 24.78 -17.77 25.06
C THR A 36 23.39 -17.91 24.46
N HIS A 37 22.41 -17.09 24.88
CA HIS A 37 21.05 -17.17 24.36
C HIS A 37 20.40 -15.80 24.15
N ILE A 38 19.58 -15.70 23.10
CA ILE A 38 18.69 -14.57 22.83
C ILE A 38 17.29 -15.13 22.60
N ARG A 39 16.29 -14.59 23.29
CA ARG A 39 14.88 -14.95 23.10
C ARG A 39 14.03 -13.70 22.94
N ILE A 40 13.28 -13.63 21.85
CA ILE A 40 12.35 -12.54 21.55
C ILE A 40 10.92 -13.10 21.59
N TYR A 41 10.05 -12.50 22.38
CA TYR A 41 8.68 -12.99 22.55
C TYR A 41 7.67 -11.86 22.83
N LEU A 42 6.38 -12.20 22.74
CA LEU A 42 5.30 -11.34 23.18
C LEU A 42 4.76 -11.86 24.51
N ALA A 43 4.69 -11.00 25.53
CA ALA A 43 4.15 -11.34 26.84
C ALA A 43 2.63 -11.58 26.82
N ASN A 44 1.94 -11.18 25.75
CA ASN A 44 0.50 -11.37 25.55
C ASN A 44 0.18 -12.20 24.29
N LYS A 45 -1.08 -12.60 24.12
CA LYS A 45 -1.53 -13.30 22.91
C LYS A 45 -1.40 -12.37 21.70
N GLY A 46 -0.54 -12.74 20.74
CA GLY A 46 -0.31 -11.96 19.54
C GLY A 46 0.48 -12.72 18.48
N VAL A 47 0.61 -12.13 17.30
CA VAL A 47 1.50 -12.62 16.23
C VAL A 47 2.81 -11.86 16.36
N LEU A 48 3.92 -12.55 16.61
CA LEU A 48 5.25 -11.96 16.55
C LEU A 48 5.75 -12.08 15.12
N ALA A 49 6.07 -10.95 14.49
CA ALA A 49 6.51 -10.99 13.11
C ALA A 49 7.56 -9.95 12.81
N PHE A 50 8.66 -10.36 12.17
CA PHE A 50 9.82 -9.53 11.90
C PHE A 50 9.98 -9.20 10.42
N SER A 51 10.24 -7.93 10.12
CA SER A 51 10.74 -7.51 8.80
C SER A 51 12.26 -7.62 8.70
N ALA A 52 12.97 -7.49 9.83
CA ALA A 52 14.41 -7.66 9.91
C ALA A 52 14.84 -7.89 11.37
N ILE A 53 15.92 -8.64 11.57
CA ILE A 53 16.70 -8.72 12.81
C ILE A 53 18.15 -8.47 12.38
N GLU A 54 18.81 -7.50 13.01
CA GLU A 54 20.19 -7.12 12.71
C GLU A 54 20.98 -7.15 14.01
N ALA A 55 22.10 -7.84 14.03
CA ALA A 55 23.04 -7.81 15.14
C ALA A 55 24.31 -7.08 14.71
N GLU A 56 24.86 -6.25 15.58
CA GLU A 56 26.12 -5.54 15.36
C GLU A 56 27.19 -6.10 16.29
N GLY A 57 28.42 -6.31 15.79
CA GLY A 57 29.56 -6.71 16.61
C GLY A 57 30.30 -7.99 16.20
N VAL A 58 29.85 -8.72 15.17
CA VAL A 58 30.58 -9.89 14.63
C VAL A 58 31.28 -9.51 13.33
N GLY A 59 32.54 -9.94 13.17
CA GLY A 59 33.39 -9.60 12.01
C GLY A 59 32.87 -10.10 10.65
N SER A 60 32.02 -11.14 10.61
CA SER A 60 31.32 -11.60 9.40
C SER A 60 30.00 -12.33 9.71
N LEU A 61 29.06 -12.32 8.74
CA LEU A 61 27.79 -13.06 8.84
C LEU A 61 28.02 -14.59 8.92
N ASP A 62 29.08 -15.09 8.29
CA ASP A 62 29.43 -16.52 8.29
C ASP A 62 29.99 -16.99 9.64
N ALA A 63 30.69 -16.10 10.36
CA ALA A 63 31.12 -16.35 11.73
C ALA A 63 29.92 -16.43 12.69
N LEU A 64 28.95 -15.53 12.53
CA LEU A 64 27.71 -15.57 13.32
C LEU A 64 26.88 -16.82 12.98
N ALA A 65 26.81 -17.21 11.71
CA ALA A 65 26.09 -18.42 11.28
C ALA A 65 26.70 -19.70 11.86
N SER A 66 28.02 -19.80 11.85
CA SER A 66 28.77 -20.94 12.40
C SER A 66 28.65 -21.04 13.93
N ALA A 67 28.45 -19.92 14.62
CA ALA A 67 28.31 -19.87 16.07
C ALA A 67 26.91 -20.26 16.57
N ILE A 68 25.92 -20.48 15.71
CA ILE A 68 24.54 -20.78 16.14
C ILE A 68 24.36 -22.29 16.30
N ASN A 69 24.13 -22.75 17.53
CA ASN A 69 23.90 -24.16 17.84
C ASN A 69 22.42 -24.56 17.66
N SER A 70 21.49 -23.67 18.01
CA SER A 70 20.06 -23.92 17.83
C SER A 70 19.27 -22.65 17.55
N SER A 71 18.16 -22.81 16.83
CA SER A 71 17.16 -21.78 16.72
C SER A 71 15.75 -22.37 16.68
N GLU A 72 14.81 -21.63 17.24
CA GLU A 72 13.41 -22.05 17.30
C GLU A 72 12.48 -20.90 16.92
N VAL A 73 11.45 -21.26 16.15
CA VAL A 73 10.45 -20.30 15.68
C VAL A 73 9.05 -20.83 15.99
N GLY A 74 8.27 -20.01 16.67
CA GLY A 74 6.88 -20.27 17.01
C GLY A 74 5.93 -20.47 15.82
N ARG A 75 4.82 -21.19 16.05
CA ARG A 75 3.74 -21.49 15.06
C ARG A 75 3.15 -20.29 14.27
N ARG A 76 3.53 -19.03 14.53
CA ARG A 76 2.98 -17.83 13.87
C ARG A 76 4.01 -16.74 13.47
N SER A 77 5.33 -16.98 13.51
CA SER A 77 6.33 -15.97 13.10
C SER A 77 6.77 -16.13 11.61
N PRO A 78 6.81 -15.06 10.80
CA PRO A 78 7.52 -15.01 9.52
C PRO A 78 9.02 -14.78 9.77
N SER A 79 9.98 -15.45 9.14
CA SER A 79 9.97 -16.48 8.11
C SER A 79 11.33 -17.22 8.17
N ALA A 80 11.40 -18.43 7.65
CA ALA A 80 12.65 -19.16 7.43
C ALA A 80 13.67 -18.38 6.56
N ALA A 81 13.26 -17.35 5.80
CA ALA A 81 14.15 -16.57 4.94
C ALA A 81 15.08 -15.60 5.71
N ALA A 82 14.65 -15.09 6.88
CA ALA A 82 15.52 -14.29 7.74
C ALA A 82 16.53 -15.18 8.49
N ALA A 83 16.08 -16.37 8.90
CA ALA A 83 16.94 -17.42 9.45
C ALA A 83 17.97 -17.91 8.39
N ALA A 84 17.52 -18.17 7.16
CA ALA A 84 18.39 -18.65 6.08
C ALA A 84 19.49 -17.65 5.67
N ARG A 85 19.24 -16.33 5.74
CA ARG A 85 20.26 -15.30 5.50
C ARG A 85 21.38 -15.27 6.56
N LEU A 86 21.15 -15.92 7.69
CA LEU A 86 22.08 -16.03 8.81
C LEU A 86 22.56 -17.49 9.00
N GLY A 87 22.31 -18.39 8.03
CA GLY A 87 22.70 -19.81 8.10
C GLY A 87 21.92 -20.67 9.10
N ILE A 88 20.80 -20.17 9.61
CA ILE A 88 20.09 -20.73 10.77
C ILE A 88 19.12 -21.86 10.36
N ARG A 89 19.21 -23.03 11.01
CA ARG A 89 18.25 -24.14 10.90
C ARG A 89 17.28 -24.15 12.09
N THR A 90 15.97 -24.15 11.81
CA THR A 90 14.92 -23.93 12.82
C THR A 90 14.16 -25.21 13.18
N LYS A 91 13.88 -25.46 14.48
CA LYS A 91 12.89 -26.47 14.93
C LYS A 91 11.53 -25.82 15.27
N ARG A 92 10.44 -26.56 15.07
CA ARG A 92 9.05 -26.08 15.22
C ARG A 92 8.57 -26.24 16.66
N VAL A 93 8.31 -25.13 17.36
CA VAL A 93 7.86 -25.14 18.77
C VAL A 93 6.55 -24.35 18.97
N ALA A 94 5.79 -24.71 19.99
CA ALA A 94 4.41 -24.26 20.20
C ALA A 94 4.27 -23.02 21.11
N ALA A 95 4.78 -21.85 20.72
CA ALA A 95 4.39 -20.51 21.24
C ALA A 95 5.06 -19.40 20.38
N PRO A 96 4.58 -18.13 20.31
CA PRO A 96 4.97 -17.14 19.28
C PRO A 96 6.36 -16.51 19.45
N PHE A 97 7.29 -17.17 20.12
CA PHE A 97 8.63 -16.64 20.35
C PHE A 97 9.60 -16.96 19.19
N TRP A 98 10.74 -16.29 19.22
CA TRP A 98 11.92 -16.55 18.41
C TRP A 98 13.12 -16.69 19.33
N GLN A 99 13.95 -17.71 19.17
CA GLN A 99 15.09 -17.96 20.04
C GLN A 99 16.32 -18.37 19.24
N ILE A 100 17.48 -17.92 19.69
CA ILE A 100 18.81 -18.35 19.25
C ILE A 100 19.60 -18.83 20.47
N GLY A 101 20.27 -19.96 20.33
CA GLY A 101 21.37 -20.39 21.19
C GLY A 101 22.68 -20.40 20.41
N PHE A 102 23.75 -19.91 21.04
CA PHE A 102 25.10 -19.93 20.49
C PHE A 102 25.88 -21.14 21.01
N ALA A 103 26.72 -21.72 20.16
CA ALA A 103 27.63 -22.82 20.51
C ALA A 103 28.70 -22.32 21.50
N ASP A 104 29.29 -21.17 21.18
CA ASP A 104 30.23 -20.45 22.03
C ASP A 104 29.65 -19.09 22.41
N ALA A 105 30.04 -18.58 23.58
CA ALA A 105 29.59 -17.27 24.05
C ALA A 105 30.01 -16.14 23.09
N GLN A 106 29.07 -15.26 22.75
CA GLN A 106 29.26 -14.21 21.75
C GLN A 106 29.25 -12.81 22.37
N SER A 107 30.17 -11.94 21.94
CA SER A 107 30.16 -10.52 22.30
C SER A 107 29.52 -9.71 21.18
N LEU A 108 28.25 -9.35 21.37
CA LEU A 108 27.48 -8.53 20.43
C LEU A 108 27.29 -7.12 21.01
N LYS A 109 27.40 -6.09 20.18
CA LYS A 109 27.21 -4.69 20.60
C LYS A 109 25.74 -4.33 20.75
N SER A 110 24.90 -4.76 19.81
CA SER A 110 23.47 -4.48 19.86
C SER A 110 22.64 -5.44 19.01
N LEU A 111 21.36 -5.60 19.39
CA LEU A 111 20.35 -6.30 18.59
C LEU A 111 19.28 -5.32 18.14
N LYS A 112 19.18 -5.09 16.84
CA LYS A 112 18.11 -4.30 16.24
C LYS A 112 17.01 -5.18 15.66
N VAL A 113 15.81 -5.07 16.21
CA VAL A 113 14.63 -5.85 15.83
C VAL A 113 13.62 -4.94 15.14
N ARG A 114 13.22 -5.27 13.91
CA ARG A 114 12.16 -4.56 13.18
C ARG A 114 10.97 -5.48 12.98
N LEU A 115 9.81 -5.07 13.46
CA LEU A 115 8.57 -5.82 13.30
C LEU A 115 8.03 -5.69 11.86
N GLN A 116 7.36 -6.74 11.35
CA GLN A 116 6.62 -6.63 10.11
C GLN A 116 5.52 -5.59 10.25
N ARG A 117 5.29 -4.94 9.13
CA ARG A 117 4.29 -3.90 8.96
C ARG A 117 2.87 -4.46 9.20
N GLY A 118 2.08 -3.79 10.05
CA GLY A 118 0.66 -4.11 10.25
C GLY A 118 0.40 -5.37 11.09
N VAL A 119 1.42 -5.90 11.76
CA VAL A 119 1.27 -6.96 12.75
C VAL A 119 0.46 -6.41 13.92
N LYS A 120 -0.80 -6.83 14.02
CA LYS A 120 -1.70 -6.56 15.16
C LYS A 120 -1.28 -7.38 16.39
N GLY A 121 0.00 -7.32 16.76
CA GLY A 121 0.51 -7.78 18.05
C GLY A 121 0.34 -6.64 19.04
N SER A 122 -0.77 -6.67 19.78
CA SER A 122 -1.20 -5.70 20.78
C SER A 122 -0.07 -5.21 21.69
N ASN A 123 0.23 -3.91 21.61
CA ASN A 123 1.20 -3.18 22.44
C ASN A 123 2.66 -3.64 22.32
N PRO A 124 3.54 -2.90 21.63
CA PRO A 124 4.98 -3.17 21.60
C PRO A 124 5.70 -3.04 22.95
N ALA A 125 5.03 -2.51 23.99
CA ALA A 125 5.48 -2.70 25.36
C ALA A 125 5.39 -4.18 25.83
N ALA A 126 4.64 -5.04 25.14
CA ALA A 126 4.57 -6.47 25.38
C ALA A 126 5.68 -7.26 24.65
N LEU A 127 6.43 -6.64 23.74
CA LEU A 127 7.63 -7.25 23.18
C LEU A 127 8.67 -7.37 24.29
N LYS A 128 9.29 -8.53 24.41
CA LYS A 128 10.34 -8.83 25.40
C LYS A 128 11.53 -9.44 24.68
N ILE A 129 12.72 -9.05 25.09
CA ILE A 129 13.99 -9.60 24.61
C ILE A 129 14.72 -10.11 25.85
N GLU A 130 14.71 -11.42 26.06
CA GLU A 130 15.47 -12.11 27.09
C GLU A 130 16.86 -12.45 26.56
N LEU A 131 17.87 -12.23 27.39
CA LEU A 131 19.28 -12.45 27.10
C LEU A 131 19.86 -13.32 28.21
N GLN A 132 20.66 -14.31 27.85
CA GLN A 132 21.38 -15.15 28.82
C GLN A 132 22.87 -15.15 28.51
N THR A 133 23.70 -14.93 29.53
CA THR A 133 25.17 -14.94 29.43
C THR A 133 25.76 -16.33 29.68
N GLN A 134 27.08 -16.48 29.49
CA GLN A 134 27.81 -17.71 29.80
C GLN A 134 27.81 -18.05 31.29
N THR A 135 27.73 -17.04 32.17
CA THR A 135 27.62 -17.22 33.63
C THR A 135 26.22 -17.68 34.08
N GLY A 136 25.26 -17.77 33.15
CA GLY A 136 23.87 -18.15 33.43
C GLY A 136 22.97 -16.98 33.86
N GLU A 137 23.51 -15.76 33.94
CA GLU A 137 22.72 -14.56 34.25
C GLU A 137 21.70 -14.30 33.14
N ARG A 138 20.46 -13.97 33.54
CA ARG A 138 19.36 -13.64 32.62
C ARG A 138 18.93 -12.20 32.79
N THR A 139 18.94 -11.45 31.70
CA THR A 139 18.43 -10.07 31.64
C THR A 139 17.27 -9.96 30.67
N GLU A 140 16.24 -9.20 31.03
CA GLU A 140 15.10 -8.94 30.16
C GLU A 140 15.10 -7.47 29.74
N PHE A 141 15.20 -7.24 28.44
CA PHE A 141 14.98 -5.93 27.84
C PHE A 141 13.51 -5.79 27.39
N SER A 142 12.83 -4.81 27.96
CA SER A 142 11.49 -4.41 27.53
C SER A 142 11.56 -3.08 26.75
N PRO A 143 11.14 -3.05 25.48
CA PRO A 143 11.13 -1.82 24.68
C PRO A 143 10.19 -0.74 25.24
N GLY A 144 9.20 -1.13 26.04
CA GLY A 144 8.32 -0.19 26.76
C GLY A 144 8.91 0.34 28.08
N SER A 145 10.12 -0.08 28.47
CA SER A 145 10.77 0.42 29.69
C SER A 145 11.13 1.90 29.56
N PRO A 146 11.17 2.68 30.66
CA PRO A 146 11.57 4.08 30.62
C PRO A 146 12.93 4.31 29.96
N ALA A 147 13.91 3.41 30.16
CA ALA A 147 15.24 3.50 29.55
C ALA A 147 15.17 3.34 28.01
N ALA A 148 14.44 2.34 27.53
CA ALA A 148 14.26 2.12 26.09
C ALA A 148 13.53 3.30 25.41
N LEU A 149 12.49 3.83 26.05
CA LEU A 149 11.74 4.98 25.53
C LEU A 149 12.59 6.26 25.51
N LYS A 150 13.49 6.46 26.50
CA LYS A 150 14.48 7.55 26.47
C LYS A 150 15.44 7.41 25.29
N GLY A 151 15.91 6.20 24.98
CA GLY A 151 16.73 5.95 23.79
C GLY A 151 16.01 6.26 22.46
N GLN A 152 14.72 5.92 22.36
CA GLN A 152 13.89 6.28 21.20
C GLN A 152 13.69 7.80 21.10
N LEU A 153 13.48 8.47 22.24
CA LEU A 153 13.39 9.93 22.28
C LEU A 153 14.68 10.60 21.80
N GLU A 154 15.85 10.06 22.14
CA GLU A 154 17.13 10.58 21.62
C GLU A 154 17.27 10.38 20.11
N THR A 155 16.75 9.28 19.58
CA THR A 155 16.67 9.07 18.13
C THR A 155 15.80 10.15 17.47
N PHE A 156 14.64 10.45 18.06
CA PHE A 156 13.80 11.57 17.61
C PHE A 156 14.55 12.90 17.69
N ARG A 157 15.20 13.23 18.82
CA ARG A 157 15.98 14.48 18.97
C ARG A 157 17.07 14.59 17.91
N SER A 158 17.76 13.51 17.60
CA SER A 158 18.78 13.49 16.55
C SER A 158 18.19 13.79 15.16
N GLN A 159 17.05 13.19 14.83
CA GLN A 159 16.34 13.48 13.58
C GLN A 159 15.80 14.92 13.56
N TRP A 160 15.28 15.41 14.69
CA TRP A 160 14.79 16.76 14.85
C TRP A 160 15.90 17.80 14.68
N ARG A 161 17.06 17.63 15.31
CA ARG A 161 18.22 18.52 15.12
C ARG A 161 18.64 18.62 13.66
N ARG A 162 18.56 17.52 12.90
CA ARG A 162 18.83 17.54 11.46
C ARG A 162 17.74 18.30 10.68
N PHE A 163 16.49 18.17 11.09
CA PHE A 163 15.37 18.90 10.52
C PHE A 163 15.49 20.41 10.80
N SER A 164 15.70 20.81 12.06
CA SER A 164 15.71 22.21 12.49
C SER A 164 16.90 23.01 11.95
N LYS A 165 18.02 22.36 11.60
CA LYS A 165 19.12 23.00 10.83
C LYS A 165 18.62 23.65 9.52
N GLY A 166 17.68 23.01 8.85
CA GLY A 166 17.06 23.56 7.63
C GLY A 166 15.91 24.52 7.90
N TYR A 167 15.31 24.48 9.11
CA TYR A 167 14.14 25.25 9.48
C TYR A 167 14.24 25.81 10.91
N PRO A 168 15.15 26.78 11.17
CA PRO A 168 15.48 27.21 12.54
C PRO A 168 14.29 27.79 13.31
N ARG A 169 13.34 28.44 12.62
CA ARG A 169 12.10 28.97 13.20
C ARG A 169 11.25 27.89 13.88
N LEU A 170 11.42 26.63 13.50
CA LEU A 170 10.74 25.50 14.14
C LEU A 170 11.53 24.90 15.28
N ALA A 171 12.83 25.18 15.47
CA ALA A 171 13.69 24.45 16.41
C ALA A 171 13.06 24.25 17.80
N ALA A 172 12.58 25.35 18.40
CA ALA A 172 11.95 25.37 19.72
C ALA A 172 10.70 24.46 19.83
N LEU A 173 9.96 24.25 18.73
CA LEU A 173 8.78 23.39 18.70
C LEU A 173 9.14 21.94 19.07
N GLY A 174 10.15 21.37 18.41
CA GLY A 174 10.56 19.99 18.66
C GLY A 174 11.41 19.80 19.89
N ASP A 175 12.23 20.77 20.26
CA ASP A 175 12.99 20.70 21.51
C ASP A 175 12.02 20.76 22.70
N GLY A 176 11.08 21.71 22.70
CA GLY A 176 10.05 21.82 23.73
C GLY A 176 9.14 20.59 23.81
N PHE A 177 8.76 20.03 22.66
CA PHE A 177 7.98 18.79 22.61
C PHE A 177 8.77 17.58 23.16
N ALA A 178 10.04 17.42 22.76
CA ALA A 178 10.89 16.35 23.26
C ALA A 178 11.12 16.47 24.78
N ASP A 179 11.29 17.70 25.29
CA ASP A 179 11.44 17.95 26.72
C ASP A 179 10.14 17.64 27.49
N ALA A 180 8.98 17.94 26.92
CA ALA A 180 7.69 17.57 27.48
C ALA A 180 7.52 16.03 27.55
N VAL A 181 7.92 15.31 26.50
CA VAL A 181 7.94 13.84 26.48
C VAL A 181 8.92 13.29 27.52
N ALA A 182 10.11 13.85 27.64
CA ALA A 182 11.10 13.44 28.65
C ALA A 182 10.56 13.59 30.08
N ARG A 183 9.96 14.75 30.40
CA ARG A 183 9.33 14.99 31.71
C ARG A 183 8.18 14.00 31.99
N ALA A 184 7.39 13.67 30.97
CA ALA A 184 6.32 12.68 31.10
C ALA A 184 6.89 11.26 31.33
N LEU A 185 8.00 10.89 30.68
CA LEU A 185 8.72 9.63 30.93
C LEU A 185 9.27 9.55 32.37
N ASP A 186 9.64 10.68 32.96
CA ASP A 186 10.06 10.77 34.37
C ASP A 186 8.88 10.81 35.37
N GLY A 187 7.64 10.62 34.89
CA GLY A 187 6.44 10.54 35.74
C GLY A 187 5.81 11.89 36.11
N ARG A 188 6.23 13.01 35.50
CA ARG A 188 5.62 14.33 35.74
C ARG A 188 4.26 14.41 35.02
N ARG A 189 3.17 14.28 35.78
CA ARG A 189 1.80 14.40 35.26
C ARG A 189 1.55 15.79 34.66
N GLY A 190 0.75 15.84 33.59
CA GLY A 190 0.38 17.09 32.92
C GLY A 190 1.50 17.73 32.08
N ALA A 191 2.72 17.19 32.11
CA ALA A 191 3.84 17.69 31.30
C ALA A 191 3.61 17.54 29.79
N LEU A 192 2.79 16.57 29.38
CA LEU A 192 2.42 16.30 28.00
C LEU A 192 0.89 16.15 27.89
N LYS A 193 0.26 17.02 27.11
CA LYS A 193 -1.20 17.01 26.90
C LYS A 193 -1.52 16.20 25.64
N ALA A 194 -2.71 15.61 25.57
CA ALA A 194 -3.16 14.91 24.36
C ALA A 194 -3.14 15.83 23.12
N ALA A 195 -3.52 17.11 23.30
CA ALA A 195 -3.50 18.12 22.25
C ALA A 195 -2.09 18.54 21.80
N SER A 196 -1.03 18.21 22.55
CA SER A 196 0.36 18.60 22.18
C SER A 196 0.76 18.03 20.82
N ARG A 197 0.31 16.82 20.48
CA ARG A 197 0.54 16.19 19.17
C ARG A 197 -0.15 16.95 18.05
N ALA A 198 -1.43 17.22 18.21
CA ALA A 198 -2.24 17.94 17.22
C ALA A 198 -1.66 19.33 16.96
N ALA A 199 -1.30 20.06 18.02
CA ALA A 199 -0.65 21.36 17.94
C ALA A 199 0.70 21.29 17.20
N PHE A 200 1.51 20.24 17.47
CA PHE A 200 2.78 20.02 16.78
C PHE A 200 2.60 19.87 15.27
N ILE A 201 1.72 18.96 14.87
CA ILE A 201 1.46 18.68 13.45
C ILE A 201 0.88 19.93 12.78
N THR A 202 -0.03 20.63 13.46
CA THR A 202 -0.63 21.87 12.95
C THR A 202 0.44 22.92 12.69
N GLN A 203 1.40 23.12 13.60
CA GLN A 203 2.49 24.08 13.38
C GLN A 203 3.41 23.69 12.21
N LEU A 204 3.73 22.40 12.04
CA LEU A 204 4.44 21.93 10.84
C LEU A 204 3.65 22.23 9.55
N PHE A 205 2.35 21.97 9.59
CA PHE A 205 1.47 22.22 8.44
C PHE A 205 1.32 23.71 8.13
N SER A 206 1.15 24.56 9.14
CA SER A 206 1.09 26.02 9.00
C SER A 206 2.39 26.59 8.44
N TYR A 207 3.55 26.14 8.93
CA TYR A 207 4.86 26.59 8.44
C TYR A 207 5.11 26.22 6.97
N MET A 208 4.41 25.21 6.45
CA MET A 208 4.50 24.80 5.06
C MET A 208 3.66 25.65 4.11
N GLN A 209 2.67 26.38 4.61
CA GLN A 209 1.67 27.08 3.77
C GLN A 209 2.28 28.14 2.85
N ASP A 210 3.38 28.78 3.25
CA ASP A 210 4.07 29.80 2.45
C ASP A 210 5.05 29.22 1.41
N LYS A 211 5.27 27.90 1.41
CA LYS A 211 6.31 27.25 0.59
C LYS A 211 5.81 26.83 -0.78
N GLN A 212 6.70 26.95 -1.76
CA GLN A 212 6.50 26.56 -3.16
C GLN A 212 7.75 25.90 -3.74
N GLY A 213 7.61 25.25 -4.90
CA GLY A 213 8.70 24.70 -5.70
C GLY A 213 9.67 23.81 -4.90
N ASP A 214 10.97 24.01 -5.11
CA ASP A 214 12.02 23.22 -4.47
C ASP A 214 12.14 23.43 -2.95
N GLU A 215 11.71 24.59 -2.43
CA GLU A 215 11.64 24.80 -0.99
C GLU A 215 10.60 23.85 -0.36
N LEU A 216 9.40 23.80 -0.95
CA LEU A 216 8.35 22.88 -0.49
C LEU A 216 8.79 21.42 -0.62
N ARG A 217 9.47 21.03 -1.73
CA ARG A 217 10.02 19.68 -1.90
C ARG A 217 10.97 19.29 -0.77
N ARG A 218 11.93 20.17 -0.46
CA ARG A 218 12.90 19.94 0.63
C ARG A 218 12.21 19.87 1.98
N TYR A 219 11.20 20.71 2.21
CA TYR A 219 10.43 20.72 3.45
C TYR A 219 9.64 19.42 3.66
N LEU A 220 8.90 18.98 2.64
CA LEU A 220 8.15 17.72 2.67
C LEU A 220 9.06 16.51 2.87
N ALA A 221 10.23 16.50 2.20
CA ALA A 221 11.24 15.45 2.37
C ALA A 221 11.81 15.40 3.80
N ALA A 222 12.03 16.56 4.43
CA ALA A 222 12.46 16.64 5.82
C ALA A 222 11.35 16.18 6.78
N CYS A 223 10.10 16.62 6.56
CA CYS A 223 8.94 16.23 7.36
C CYS A 223 8.69 14.71 7.33
N ARG A 224 8.97 14.04 6.21
CA ARG A 224 8.81 12.58 6.07
C ARG A 224 9.61 11.77 7.10
N ARG A 225 10.67 12.35 7.71
CA ARG A 225 11.43 11.72 8.80
C ARG A 225 10.82 11.97 10.18
N ILE A 226 10.07 13.06 10.35
CA ILE A 226 9.51 13.50 11.63
C ILE A 226 8.07 13.00 11.81
N LEU A 227 7.21 13.16 10.81
CA LEU A 227 5.79 12.84 10.89
C LEU A 227 5.47 11.39 11.30
N PRO A 228 6.25 10.36 10.91
CA PRO A 228 6.02 9.00 11.39
C PRO A 228 6.07 8.84 12.92
N TRP A 229 6.74 9.74 13.64
CA TRP A 229 6.75 9.73 15.11
C TRP A 229 5.41 10.16 15.73
N LEU A 230 4.58 10.86 14.96
CA LEU A 230 3.39 11.56 15.43
C LEU A 230 2.09 10.92 14.93
N ILE A 231 2.12 10.06 13.91
CA ILE A 231 0.90 9.46 13.34
C ILE A 231 0.62 8.12 14.02
N ASP A 232 -0.59 7.95 14.55
CA ASP A 232 -1.04 6.68 15.10
C ASP A 232 -1.60 5.77 14.00
N CYS A 233 -0.74 4.99 13.35
CA CYS A 233 -1.14 4.05 12.32
C CYS A 233 -1.66 2.70 12.86
N ARG A 234 -1.83 2.56 14.19
CA ARG A 234 -2.11 1.28 14.85
C ARG A 234 -3.53 1.19 15.38
N SER A 235 -4.03 2.30 15.93
CA SER A 235 -5.39 2.33 16.44
C SER A 235 -6.38 2.14 15.31
N LYS A 236 -7.29 1.17 15.46
CA LYS A 236 -8.46 1.10 14.61
C LYS A 236 -9.34 2.30 14.94
N ARG A 237 -9.79 3.01 13.92
CA ARG A 237 -10.75 4.11 14.03
C ARG A 237 -11.94 3.81 13.13
N ALA A 238 -13.13 4.22 13.54
CA ALA A 238 -14.28 4.19 12.63
C ALA A 238 -14.11 5.28 11.56
N PRO A 239 -14.79 5.15 10.40
CA PRO A 239 -14.91 6.26 9.45
C PRO A 239 -15.43 7.51 10.16
N GLY A 240 -14.83 8.68 9.90
CA GLY A 240 -15.16 9.96 10.54
C GLY A 240 -14.40 10.25 11.84
N GLU A 241 -13.76 9.25 12.46
CA GLU A 241 -13.00 9.44 13.72
C GLU A 241 -11.52 9.79 13.50
N VAL A 242 -11.10 9.93 12.25
CA VAL A 242 -9.71 10.27 11.93
C VAL A 242 -9.50 11.77 12.01
N GLU A 243 -8.64 12.19 12.92
CA GLU A 243 -8.34 13.60 13.15
C GLU A 243 -7.72 14.24 11.90
N ILE A 244 -8.14 15.47 11.56
CA ILE A 244 -7.68 16.18 10.36
C ILE A 244 -6.16 16.32 10.27
N HIS A 245 -5.48 16.49 11.40
CA HIS A 245 -4.02 16.64 11.43
C HIS A 245 -3.31 15.32 11.09
N ASP A 246 -3.88 14.14 11.36
CA ASP A 246 -3.36 12.88 10.83
C ASP A 246 -3.44 12.85 9.31
N LEU A 247 -4.58 13.27 8.75
CA LEU A 247 -4.77 13.32 7.30
C LEU A 247 -3.80 14.29 6.62
N GLN A 248 -3.56 15.46 7.22
CA GLN A 248 -2.56 16.42 6.76
C GLN A 248 -1.15 15.83 6.77
N ALA A 249 -0.76 15.18 7.87
CA ALA A 249 0.55 14.54 7.99
C ALA A 249 0.72 13.42 6.94
N ILE A 250 -0.31 12.59 6.73
CA ILE A 250 -0.32 11.54 5.71
C ILE A 250 -0.15 12.15 4.31
N ALA A 251 -0.89 13.21 3.99
CA ALA A 251 -0.80 13.89 2.69
C ALA A 251 0.60 14.46 2.45
N MET A 252 1.24 15.08 3.46
CA MET A 252 2.61 15.57 3.34
C MET A 252 3.61 14.43 3.06
N ILE A 253 3.49 13.31 3.76
CA ILE A 253 4.33 12.11 3.54
C ILE A 253 4.13 11.59 2.12
N PHE A 254 2.89 11.44 1.67
CA PHE A 254 2.57 10.92 0.34
C PHE A 254 3.05 11.85 -0.77
N THR A 255 2.86 13.15 -0.62
CA THR A 255 3.37 14.13 -1.57
C THR A 255 4.89 14.04 -1.68
N SER A 256 5.62 14.00 -0.55
CA SER A 256 7.07 13.78 -0.53
C SER A 256 7.48 12.52 -1.29
N MET A 257 6.73 11.43 -1.13
CA MET A 257 7.03 10.17 -1.81
C MET A 257 6.86 10.26 -3.33
N ILE A 258 5.77 10.88 -3.81
CA ILE A 258 5.49 11.01 -5.25
C ILE A 258 6.49 11.98 -5.92
N LEU A 259 6.88 13.05 -5.22
CA LEU A 259 7.88 14.01 -5.71
C LEU A 259 9.29 13.40 -5.80
N THR A 260 9.55 12.28 -5.13
CA THR A 260 10.83 11.56 -5.24
C THR A 260 10.87 10.82 -6.58
N LYS A 261 11.68 11.31 -7.54
CA LYS A 261 11.78 10.80 -8.92
C LYS A 261 11.79 9.26 -8.99
N GLY A 262 10.94 8.70 -9.84
CA GLY A 262 10.91 7.27 -10.20
C GLY A 262 10.27 6.32 -9.17
N ARG A 263 9.66 6.82 -8.08
CA ARG A 263 9.05 5.96 -7.05
C ARG A 263 7.57 6.25 -6.88
N VAL A 264 6.73 5.58 -7.66
CA VAL A 264 5.30 5.46 -7.31
C VAL A 264 5.21 4.80 -5.93
N PRO A 265 4.53 5.43 -4.95
CA PRO A 265 4.26 4.81 -3.66
C PRO A 265 3.51 3.49 -3.87
N ARG A 266 4.25 2.37 -3.84
CA ARG A 266 3.65 1.04 -3.96
C ARG A 266 2.63 0.88 -2.84
N ARG A 267 1.52 0.22 -3.12
CA ARG A 267 0.46 -0.04 -2.13
C ARG A 267 0.97 -0.58 -0.79
N LYS A 268 1.97 -1.47 -0.80
CA LYS A 268 2.60 -1.96 0.43
C LYS A 268 3.08 -0.83 1.34
N VAL A 269 3.57 0.29 0.79
CA VAL A 269 4.03 1.50 1.51
C VAL A 269 2.89 2.45 1.90
N LEU A 270 1.72 2.34 1.28
CA LEU A 270 0.52 3.08 1.68
C LEU A 270 -0.25 2.38 2.81
N ASN A 271 -0.25 1.04 2.85
CA ASN A 271 -1.04 0.21 3.79
C ASN A 271 -0.89 0.49 5.30
N VAL A 272 0.11 1.28 5.73
CA VAL A 272 0.35 1.68 7.14
C VAL A 272 -0.65 2.78 7.46
N TYR A 273 -0.78 3.72 6.53
CA TYR A 273 -1.69 4.84 6.65
C TYR A 273 -3.09 4.49 6.14
N LEU A 274 -3.26 3.47 5.29
CA LEU A 274 -4.61 3.05 4.85
C LEU A 274 -5.51 2.57 6.00
N ALA A 275 -4.96 2.18 7.15
CA ALA A 275 -5.77 1.91 8.34
C ALA A 275 -6.44 3.17 8.91
N LEU A 276 -5.98 4.36 8.51
CA LEU A 276 -6.58 5.67 8.81
C LEU A 276 -7.36 6.24 7.62
N LEU A 277 -7.33 5.57 6.47
CA LEU A 277 -8.11 5.94 5.30
C LEU A 277 -9.16 4.85 5.09
N ILE A 278 -10.16 4.80 5.97
CA ILE A 278 -11.22 3.76 5.97
C ILE A 278 -12.51 4.29 5.33
N GLY A 279 -12.79 5.60 5.40
CA GLY A 279 -13.95 6.25 4.79
C GLY A 279 -13.63 6.97 3.47
N SER A 280 -14.64 7.36 2.70
CA SER A 280 -14.47 8.11 1.45
C SER A 280 -13.94 9.52 1.71
N GLN A 281 -14.41 10.16 2.78
CA GLN A 281 -14.05 11.55 3.10
C GLN A 281 -12.56 11.69 3.42
N GLU A 282 -11.98 10.76 4.17
CA GLU A 282 -10.55 10.76 4.49
C GLU A 282 -9.69 10.57 3.24
N HIS A 283 -10.09 9.68 2.32
CA HIS A 283 -9.41 9.50 1.05
C HIS A 283 -9.47 10.77 0.20
N LEU A 284 -10.66 11.33 0.02
CA LEU A 284 -10.86 12.54 -0.78
C LEU A 284 -10.11 13.74 -0.19
N PHE A 285 -10.04 13.84 1.13
CA PHE A 285 -9.23 14.87 1.79
C PHE A 285 -7.74 14.69 1.44
N VAL A 286 -7.20 13.50 1.62
CA VAL A 286 -5.78 13.22 1.36
C VAL A 286 -5.44 13.39 -0.12
N GLU A 287 -6.28 12.90 -1.05
CA GLU A 287 -6.05 13.07 -2.49
C GLU A 287 -6.04 14.54 -2.90
N ARG A 288 -7.02 15.33 -2.43
CA ARG A 288 -7.08 16.77 -2.72
C ARG A 288 -5.83 17.48 -2.25
N LEU A 289 -5.44 17.25 -0.99
CA LEU A 289 -4.27 17.89 -0.41
C LEU A 289 -2.97 17.40 -1.06
N VAL A 290 -2.86 16.12 -1.41
CA VAL A 290 -1.70 15.60 -2.16
C VAL A 290 -1.59 16.28 -3.53
N GLY A 291 -2.70 16.40 -4.28
CA GLY A 291 -2.71 17.10 -5.57
C GLY A 291 -2.31 18.57 -5.42
N GLU A 292 -2.85 19.27 -4.44
CA GLU A 292 -2.49 20.66 -4.15
C GLU A 292 -0.99 20.82 -3.85
N LEU A 293 -0.46 20.04 -2.91
CA LEU A 293 0.94 20.09 -2.53
C LEU A 293 1.87 19.66 -3.67
N TYR A 294 1.43 18.72 -4.50
CA TYR A 294 2.18 18.27 -5.66
C TYR A 294 2.32 19.39 -6.70
N ARG A 295 1.23 20.10 -7.03
CA ARG A 295 1.28 21.28 -7.93
C ARG A 295 2.15 22.39 -7.37
N ARG A 296 1.94 22.75 -6.11
CA ARG A 296 2.72 23.77 -5.40
C ARG A 296 4.21 23.47 -5.39
N ALA A 297 4.57 22.20 -5.28
CA ALA A 297 5.96 21.75 -5.36
C ALA A 297 6.53 21.73 -6.79
N GLY A 298 5.77 22.14 -7.81
CA GLY A 298 6.17 22.09 -9.22
C GLY A 298 6.16 20.67 -9.79
N GLY A 299 5.24 19.82 -9.31
CA GLY A 299 5.03 18.47 -9.84
C GLY A 299 4.66 18.48 -11.33
N ASP A 300 4.88 17.35 -12.00
CA ASP A 300 4.53 17.19 -13.41
C ASP A 300 3.00 17.18 -13.56
N ALA A 301 2.44 18.20 -14.20
CA ALA A 301 1.00 18.33 -14.43
C ALA A 301 0.41 17.13 -15.20
N SER A 302 1.21 16.40 -15.99
CA SER A 302 0.76 15.19 -16.67
C SER A 302 0.44 14.04 -15.71
N ALA A 303 0.98 14.07 -14.48
CA ALA A 303 0.72 13.08 -13.45
C ALA A 303 -0.58 13.36 -12.67
N GLU A 304 -1.36 14.37 -13.04
CA GLU A 304 -2.66 14.65 -12.41
C GLU A 304 -3.83 13.98 -13.15
N PRO A 305 -4.93 13.64 -12.45
CA PRO A 305 -5.13 13.75 -11.00
C PRO A 305 -4.41 12.62 -10.25
N ILE A 306 -3.78 12.97 -9.12
CA ILE A 306 -3.17 11.98 -8.22
C ILE A 306 -4.25 11.39 -7.31
N MET A 307 -4.43 10.07 -7.38
CA MET A 307 -5.46 9.37 -6.62
C MET A 307 -5.06 7.96 -6.23
N PHE A 308 -5.74 7.42 -5.22
CA PHE A 308 -5.57 6.03 -4.80
C PHE A 308 -6.13 5.10 -5.88
N ARG A 309 -5.31 4.12 -6.26
CA ARG A 309 -5.64 3.10 -7.25
C ARG A 309 -5.29 1.71 -6.73
N LYS A 310 -5.62 0.70 -7.52
CA LYS A 310 -5.32 -0.71 -7.25
C LYS A 310 -3.86 -0.95 -6.83
N HIS A 311 -2.92 -0.25 -7.47
CA HIS A 311 -1.48 -0.50 -7.32
C HIS A 311 -0.70 0.56 -6.53
N GLY A 312 -1.32 1.70 -6.17
CA GLY A 312 -0.64 2.77 -5.45
C GLY A 312 -1.37 4.11 -5.50
N LEU A 313 -0.64 5.19 -5.25
CA LEU A 313 -1.12 6.57 -5.34
C LEU A 313 -0.40 7.22 -6.52
N ARG A 314 -1.12 7.49 -7.62
CA ARG A 314 -0.54 7.98 -8.88
C ARG A 314 -1.56 8.66 -9.80
N GLY A 315 -1.02 9.38 -10.78
CA GLY A 315 -1.74 9.92 -11.94
C GLY A 315 -2.39 8.87 -12.83
N SER A 316 -3.31 9.33 -13.70
CA SER A 316 -4.04 8.45 -14.62
C SER A 316 -3.33 8.30 -15.93
N SER A 317 -2.80 7.11 -16.20
CA SER A 317 -2.26 6.79 -17.52
C SER A 317 -3.37 6.78 -18.57
N LEU A 318 -4.57 6.32 -18.23
CA LEU A 318 -5.70 6.30 -19.16
C LEU A 318 -6.12 7.71 -19.59
N ILE A 319 -6.09 8.69 -18.69
CA ILE A 319 -6.39 10.08 -19.04
C ILE A 319 -5.20 10.72 -19.76
N ARG A 320 -3.99 10.59 -19.20
CA ARG A 320 -2.79 11.23 -19.77
C ARG A 320 -2.49 10.75 -21.19
N GLU A 321 -2.67 9.46 -21.42
CA GLU A 321 -2.30 8.79 -22.67
C GLU A 321 -3.55 8.30 -23.41
N ALA A 322 -4.70 8.97 -23.22
CA ALA A 322 -5.97 8.58 -23.82
C ALA A 322 -5.86 8.28 -25.33
N PRO A 323 -5.19 9.12 -26.16
CA PRO A 323 -5.02 8.82 -27.58
C PRO A 323 -4.31 7.48 -27.85
N ILE A 324 -3.33 7.11 -27.03
CA ILE A 324 -2.58 5.84 -27.18
C ILE A 324 -3.50 4.65 -26.87
N TYR A 325 -4.33 4.75 -25.84
CA TYR A 325 -5.28 3.70 -25.49
C TYR A 325 -6.42 3.59 -26.51
N LEU A 326 -6.91 4.71 -27.05
CA LEU A 326 -7.89 4.72 -28.14
C LEU A 326 -7.34 4.07 -29.41
N ASN A 327 -6.10 4.39 -29.79
CA ASN A 327 -5.42 3.74 -30.91
C ASN A 327 -5.24 2.24 -30.66
N ALA A 328 -4.84 1.84 -29.44
CA ALA A 328 -4.72 0.43 -29.07
C ALA A 328 -6.05 -0.32 -29.20
N MET A 329 -7.18 0.26 -28.78
CA MET A 329 -8.48 -0.39 -28.93
C MET A 329 -8.89 -0.58 -30.39
N GLN A 330 -8.68 0.42 -31.24
CA GLN A 330 -8.97 0.30 -32.68
C GLN A 330 -8.05 -0.73 -33.36
N GLU A 331 -6.78 -0.78 -32.95
CA GLU A 331 -5.83 -1.80 -33.39
C GLU A 331 -6.32 -3.20 -33.00
N ILE A 332 -6.83 -3.39 -31.78
CA ILE A 332 -7.47 -4.65 -31.35
C ILE A 332 -8.70 -4.98 -32.21
N GLU A 333 -9.61 -4.02 -32.46
CA GLU A 333 -10.76 -4.25 -33.35
C GLU A 333 -10.31 -4.73 -34.73
N GLU A 334 -9.27 -4.12 -35.32
CA GLU A 334 -8.76 -4.52 -36.62
C GLU A 334 -8.11 -5.91 -36.60
N LEU A 335 -7.28 -6.20 -35.60
CA LEU A 335 -6.58 -7.48 -35.46
C LEU A 335 -7.56 -8.64 -35.32
N PHE A 336 -8.58 -8.49 -34.49
CA PHE A 336 -9.59 -9.54 -34.29
C PHE A 336 -10.54 -9.65 -35.48
N ARG A 337 -10.86 -8.53 -36.16
CA ARG A 337 -11.64 -8.55 -37.40
C ARG A 337 -10.97 -9.37 -38.50
N LYS A 338 -9.63 -9.26 -38.65
CA LYS A 338 -8.85 -10.09 -39.59
C LYS A 338 -8.90 -11.58 -39.27
N LEU A 339 -9.18 -11.94 -38.02
CA LEU A 339 -9.38 -13.32 -37.56
C LEU A 339 -10.85 -13.75 -37.58
N GLY A 340 -11.76 -12.88 -38.03
CA GLY A 340 -13.20 -13.15 -38.11
C GLY A 340 -13.94 -13.02 -36.78
N TYR A 341 -13.45 -12.18 -35.87
CA TYR A 341 -14.12 -11.83 -34.62
C TYR A 341 -14.35 -10.33 -34.54
N ASP A 342 -15.45 -9.94 -33.92
CA ASP A 342 -15.67 -8.57 -33.50
C ASP A 342 -15.19 -8.41 -32.06
N ALA A 343 -14.42 -7.35 -31.80
CA ALA A 343 -14.07 -6.92 -30.46
C ALA A 343 -14.99 -5.79 -30.03
N CYS A 344 -15.38 -5.75 -28.76
CA CYS A 344 -16.21 -4.70 -28.18
C CYS A 344 -15.62 -4.22 -26.84
N LEU A 345 -16.00 -3.01 -26.42
CA LEU A 345 -15.67 -2.49 -25.10
C LEU A 345 -16.36 -3.31 -24.01
N HIS A 346 -15.66 -3.60 -22.92
CA HIS A 346 -16.24 -4.33 -21.79
C HIS A 346 -15.76 -3.78 -20.43
N TYR A 347 -16.39 -4.24 -19.35
CA TYR A 347 -16.01 -3.98 -17.96
C TYR A 347 -15.73 -2.50 -17.64
N GLY A 348 -14.56 -2.16 -17.08
CA GLY A 348 -14.24 -0.80 -16.61
C GLY A 348 -14.21 0.21 -17.76
N THR A 349 -13.82 -0.25 -18.95
CA THR A 349 -13.80 0.59 -20.17
C THR A 349 -15.22 0.89 -20.65
N LEU A 350 -16.09 -0.12 -20.73
CA LEU A 350 -17.50 0.08 -21.07
C LEU A 350 -18.22 0.95 -20.03
N LEU A 351 -17.96 0.71 -18.73
CA LEU A 351 -18.52 1.49 -17.64
C LEU A 351 -18.13 2.97 -17.75
N GLY A 352 -16.87 3.26 -18.04
CA GLY A 352 -16.41 4.63 -18.28
C GLY A 352 -17.09 5.27 -19.48
N ALA A 353 -17.19 4.55 -20.59
CA ALA A 353 -17.84 5.05 -21.80
C ALA A 353 -19.33 5.38 -21.61
N VAL A 354 -20.06 4.53 -20.89
CA VAL A 354 -21.52 4.69 -20.67
C VAL A 354 -21.83 5.69 -19.56
N ARG A 355 -21.12 5.61 -18.42
CA ARG A 355 -21.46 6.42 -17.22
C ARG A 355 -20.76 7.77 -17.19
N GLU A 356 -19.46 7.80 -17.49
CA GLU A 356 -18.63 9.00 -17.35
C GLU A 356 -18.45 9.73 -18.69
N HIS A 357 -18.77 9.07 -19.80
CA HIS A 357 -18.38 9.46 -21.16
C HIS A 357 -16.87 9.74 -21.30
N ALA A 358 -16.06 9.07 -20.47
CA ALA A 358 -14.63 9.23 -20.34
C ALA A 358 -14.01 7.98 -19.70
N PHE A 359 -12.69 7.82 -19.79
CA PHE A 359 -12.00 6.80 -19.00
C PHE A 359 -12.21 7.06 -17.51
N ILE A 360 -12.41 6.00 -16.72
CA ILE A 360 -12.54 6.10 -15.27
C ILE A 360 -11.18 6.56 -14.70
N PRO A 361 -11.11 7.70 -13.98
CA PRO A 361 -9.82 8.29 -13.62
C PRO A 361 -8.92 7.40 -12.77
N HIS A 362 -9.48 6.54 -11.92
CA HIS A 362 -8.74 5.66 -11.00
C HIS A 362 -8.49 4.26 -11.56
N ASP A 363 -8.94 3.99 -12.79
CA ASP A 363 -8.69 2.74 -13.48
C ASP A 363 -7.28 2.72 -14.10
N ASP A 364 -6.75 1.53 -14.35
CA ASP A 364 -5.34 1.34 -14.71
C ASP A 364 -5.12 0.62 -16.05
N ASP A 365 -6.17 0.04 -16.63
CA ASP A 365 -6.16 -0.78 -17.83
C ASP A 365 -7.37 -0.51 -18.75
N VAL A 366 -7.35 -1.14 -19.92
CA VAL A 366 -8.45 -1.14 -20.89
C VAL A 366 -8.85 -2.58 -21.11
N ASP A 367 -10.15 -2.82 -21.05
CA ASP A 367 -10.76 -4.12 -21.20
C ASP A 367 -11.61 -4.17 -22.47
N MET A 368 -11.33 -5.16 -23.32
CA MET A 368 -12.16 -5.48 -24.48
C MET A 368 -12.62 -6.93 -24.40
N ALA A 369 -13.64 -7.29 -25.19
CA ALA A 369 -14.13 -8.65 -25.23
C ALA A 369 -14.45 -9.10 -26.66
N ILE A 370 -14.37 -10.41 -26.89
CA ILE A 370 -14.86 -11.08 -28.10
C ILE A 370 -15.83 -12.19 -27.70
N VAL A 371 -16.72 -12.58 -28.62
CA VAL A 371 -17.53 -13.81 -28.47
C VAL A 371 -16.90 -14.89 -29.34
N LEU A 372 -16.48 -15.97 -28.69
CA LEU A 372 -16.01 -17.20 -29.32
C LEU A 372 -17.16 -17.93 -30.00
N ARG A 373 -16.85 -18.89 -30.87
CA ARG A 373 -17.86 -19.73 -31.56
C ARG A 373 -18.09 -21.03 -30.80
N SER A 374 -17.12 -21.46 -30.01
CA SER A 374 -17.16 -22.71 -29.25
C SER A 374 -17.99 -22.63 -27.96
N VAL A 375 -18.69 -23.73 -27.66
CA VAL A 375 -19.54 -23.89 -26.47
C VAL A 375 -18.88 -24.73 -25.37
N THR A 376 -18.16 -25.79 -25.74
CA THR A 376 -17.53 -26.70 -24.77
C THR A 376 -16.20 -26.13 -24.25
N ALA A 377 -15.81 -26.47 -23.03
CA ALA A 377 -14.58 -25.96 -22.43
C ALA A 377 -13.32 -26.35 -23.24
N ALA A 378 -13.30 -27.55 -23.82
CA ALA A 378 -12.18 -28.04 -24.64
C ALA A 378 -12.08 -27.26 -25.96
N ASP A 379 -13.22 -27.03 -26.61
CA ASP A 379 -13.27 -26.29 -27.88
C ASP A 379 -12.93 -24.81 -27.65
N ILE A 380 -13.46 -24.20 -26.59
CA ILE A 380 -13.14 -22.82 -26.18
C ILE A 380 -11.63 -22.63 -25.99
N ALA A 381 -10.97 -23.58 -25.30
CA ALA A 381 -9.52 -23.52 -25.09
C ALA A 381 -8.76 -23.67 -26.42
N THR A 382 -9.22 -24.56 -27.29
CA THR A 382 -8.63 -24.81 -28.62
C THR A 382 -8.79 -23.61 -29.55
N GLU A 383 -9.96 -22.99 -29.58
CA GLU A 383 -10.28 -21.81 -30.36
C GLU A 383 -9.43 -20.62 -29.90
N ALA A 384 -9.37 -20.35 -28.60
CA ALA A 384 -8.51 -19.30 -28.06
C ALA A 384 -7.02 -19.53 -28.34
N GLY A 385 -6.56 -20.79 -28.26
CA GLY A 385 -5.20 -21.15 -28.67
C GLY A 385 -4.93 -20.90 -30.16
N SER A 386 -5.92 -21.14 -31.01
CA SER A 386 -5.85 -20.88 -32.45
C SER A 386 -5.81 -19.38 -32.76
N ILE A 387 -6.57 -18.56 -32.04
CA ILE A 387 -6.50 -17.09 -32.13
C ILE A 387 -5.09 -16.60 -31.79
N VAL A 388 -4.50 -17.07 -30.68
CA VAL A 388 -3.14 -16.68 -30.28
C VAL A 388 -2.10 -17.10 -31.33
N LYS A 389 -2.23 -18.31 -31.91
CA LYS A 389 -1.37 -18.76 -33.01
C LYS A 389 -1.54 -17.90 -34.27
N GLY A 390 -2.77 -17.50 -34.60
CA GLY A 390 -3.08 -16.60 -35.72
C GLY A 390 -2.41 -15.23 -35.55
N LEU A 391 -2.52 -14.63 -34.36
CA LEU A 391 -1.82 -13.39 -34.01
C LEU A 391 -0.29 -13.56 -34.12
N ALA A 392 0.26 -14.66 -33.59
CA ALA A 392 1.69 -14.93 -33.66
C ALA A 392 2.20 -15.06 -35.11
N LYS A 393 1.43 -15.70 -36.01
CA LYS A 393 1.75 -15.82 -37.44
C LYS A 393 1.81 -14.44 -38.12
N ALA A 394 1.01 -13.48 -37.65
CA ALA A 394 1.06 -12.09 -38.09
C ALA A 394 2.14 -11.24 -37.38
N GLY A 395 3.06 -11.86 -36.63
CA GLY A 395 4.13 -11.18 -35.91
C GLY A 395 3.68 -10.48 -34.61
N ILE A 396 2.44 -10.72 -34.16
CA ILE A 396 1.85 -10.05 -33.00
C ILE A 396 2.08 -10.89 -31.75
N ARG A 397 2.61 -10.27 -30.70
CA ARG A 397 2.84 -10.95 -29.43
C ARG A 397 1.53 -11.02 -28.64
N ALA A 398 0.98 -12.21 -28.51
CA ALA A 398 -0.18 -12.49 -27.67
C ALA A 398 0.08 -13.71 -26.77
N LYS A 399 -0.61 -13.77 -25.65
CA LYS A 399 -0.66 -14.95 -24.76
C LYS A 399 -2.04 -15.07 -24.16
N ASN A 400 -2.48 -16.28 -23.85
CA ASN A 400 -3.74 -16.52 -23.17
C ASN A 400 -3.55 -17.22 -21.82
N ALA A 401 -4.49 -17.02 -20.92
CA ALA A 401 -4.61 -17.76 -19.67
C ALA A 401 -6.08 -18.08 -19.39
N LEU A 402 -6.35 -19.22 -18.76
CA LEU A 402 -7.71 -19.56 -18.31
C LEU A 402 -7.97 -18.96 -16.93
N HIS A 403 -9.09 -18.25 -16.82
CA HIS A 403 -9.62 -17.73 -15.57
C HIS A 403 -11.04 -18.23 -15.39
N GLY A 404 -11.28 -19.04 -14.36
CA GLY A 404 -12.61 -19.60 -14.10
C GLY A 404 -13.16 -20.51 -15.22
N GLY A 405 -12.30 -20.99 -16.13
CA GLY A 405 -12.70 -21.81 -17.29
C GLY A 405 -12.93 -21.03 -18.59
N LEU A 406 -12.82 -19.70 -18.58
CA LEU A 406 -12.85 -18.88 -19.79
C LEU A 406 -11.47 -18.25 -20.08
N PRO A 407 -11.06 -18.14 -21.36
CA PRO A 407 -9.79 -17.50 -21.73
C PRO A 407 -9.79 -15.99 -21.53
N LEU A 408 -8.63 -15.46 -21.14
CA LEU A 408 -8.24 -14.07 -21.26
C LEU A 408 -7.01 -14.01 -22.18
N ILE A 409 -7.08 -13.24 -23.26
CA ILE A 409 -5.98 -13.04 -24.21
C ILE A 409 -5.36 -11.68 -23.94
N GLN A 410 -4.06 -11.64 -23.63
CA GLN A 410 -3.30 -10.40 -23.51
C GLN A 410 -2.56 -10.15 -24.82
N VAL A 411 -2.93 -9.10 -25.54
CA VAL A 411 -2.35 -8.76 -26.84
C VAL A 411 -1.46 -7.53 -26.72
N LYS A 412 -0.20 -7.64 -27.12
CA LYS A 412 0.70 -6.49 -27.24
C LYS A 412 0.48 -5.84 -28.60
N CYS A 413 -0.20 -4.70 -28.61
CA CYS A 413 -0.48 -3.88 -29.77
C CYS A 413 0.83 -3.49 -30.49
N PRO A 414 1.01 -3.91 -31.76
CA PRO A 414 2.17 -3.54 -32.58
C PRO A 414 2.44 -2.04 -32.65
N GLU A 415 1.45 -1.19 -32.85
CA GLU A 415 1.64 0.26 -33.04
C GLU A 415 1.60 1.01 -31.71
N ALA A 416 0.50 0.84 -30.95
CA ALA A 416 0.33 1.54 -29.67
C ALA A 416 1.33 1.10 -28.58
N LYS A 417 2.01 -0.04 -28.77
CA LYS A 417 2.94 -0.69 -27.82
C LYS A 417 2.33 -1.00 -26.44
N LYS A 418 1.01 -0.88 -26.29
CA LYS A 418 0.24 -1.25 -25.09
C LYS A 418 -0.09 -2.73 -25.09
N VAL A 419 -0.32 -3.27 -23.89
CA VAL A 419 -0.92 -4.60 -23.73
C VAL A 419 -2.38 -4.38 -23.37
N ILE A 420 -3.28 -4.97 -24.15
CA ILE A 420 -4.73 -4.91 -23.94
C ILE A 420 -5.22 -6.30 -23.53
N ASP A 421 -6.11 -6.31 -22.54
CA ASP A 421 -6.77 -7.50 -22.03
C ASP A 421 -8.06 -7.73 -22.85
N VAL A 422 -8.09 -8.83 -23.62
CA VAL A 422 -9.21 -9.24 -24.46
C VAL A 422 -9.85 -10.49 -23.86
N PHE A 423 -11.01 -10.31 -23.24
CA PHE A 423 -11.75 -11.38 -22.58
C PHE A 423 -12.55 -12.19 -23.60
N CYS A 424 -12.40 -13.51 -23.54
CA CYS A 424 -13.17 -14.41 -24.40
C CYS A 424 -14.46 -14.79 -23.70
N MET A 425 -15.58 -14.32 -24.25
CA MET A 425 -16.91 -14.81 -23.93
C MET A 425 -17.23 -16.01 -24.81
N ALA A 426 -18.12 -16.89 -24.35
CA ALA A 426 -18.49 -18.09 -25.11
C ALA A 426 -20.00 -18.30 -25.13
N PRO A 427 -20.60 -18.67 -26.27
CA PRO A 427 -21.99 -19.06 -26.33
C PRO A 427 -22.25 -20.28 -25.44
N THR A 428 -23.50 -20.42 -25.03
CA THR A 428 -23.99 -21.53 -24.23
C THR A 428 -25.12 -22.23 -24.98
N SER A 429 -25.43 -23.48 -24.60
CA SER A 429 -26.46 -24.27 -25.26
C SER A 429 -27.88 -23.72 -25.08
N ASP A 430 -28.08 -22.83 -24.12
CA ASP A 430 -29.37 -22.26 -23.68
C ASP A 430 -29.55 -20.80 -24.14
N ASP A 431 -29.06 -20.43 -25.33
CA ASP A 431 -29.16 -19.08 -25.90
C ASP A 431 -28.59 -17.97 -24.97
N GLY A 432 -27.54 -18.31 -24.23
CA GLY A 432 -26.78 -17.39 -23.40
C GLY A 432 -25.36 -17.17 -23.88
N VAL A 433 -24.73 -16.13 -23.36
CA VAL A 433 -23.29 -15.87 -23.49
C VAL A 433 -22.65 -15.91 -22.11
N ARG A 434 -21.71 -16.83 -21.93
CA ARG A 434 -20.90 -16.97 -20.72
C ARG A 434 -19.73 -16.00 -20.77
N MET A 435 -19.57 -15.21 -19.71
CA MET A 435 -18.50 -14.20 -19.59
C MET A 435 -17.98 -14.14 -18.16
N HIS A 436 -16.79 -13.58 -17.95
CA HIS A 436 -16.28 -13.36 -16.60
C HIS A 436 -17.12 -12.31 -15.87
N MET A 437 -17.59 -12.65 -14.67
CA MET A 437 -18.30 -11.73 -13.78
C MET A 437 -17.45 -11.46 -12.53
N GLU A 438 -18.08 -11.25 -11.38
CA GLU A 438 -17.42 -10.84 -10.15
C GLU A 438 -16.31 -11.82 -9.77
N ARG A 439 -15.13 -11.26 -9.46
CA ARG A 439 -13.92 -12.03 -9.10
C ARG A 439 -13.49 -13.03 -10.19
N LEU A 440 -13.75 -12.71 -11.45
CA LEU A 440 -13.45 -13.55 -12.62
C LEU A 440 -14.18 -14.90 -12.60
N LYS A 441 -15.30 -15.00 -11.89
CA LYS A 441 -16.17 -16.18 -11.94
C LYS A 441 -17.10 -16.07 -13.14
N PRO A 442 -17.15 -17.05 -14.05
CA PRO A 442 -18.04 -16.96 -15.18
C PRO A 442 -19.51 -17.10 -14.79
N ARG A 443 -20.37 -16.38 -15.49
CA ARG A 443 -21.83 -16.50 -15.45
C ARG A 443 -22.38 -16.26 -16.85
N SER A 444 -23.54 -16.84 -17.15
CA SER A 444 -24.24 -16.64 -18.41
C SER A 444 -25.22 -15.47 -18.29
N LEU A 445 -25.28 -14.64 -19.34
CA LEU A 445 -26.34 -13.68 -19.58
C LEU A 445 -27.09 -14.07 -20.86
N PRO A 446 -28.37 -13.69 -21.03
CA PRO A 446 -29.08 -13.90 -22.29
C PRO A 446 -28.30 -13.35 -23.49
N ALA A 447 -28.19 -14.11 -24.59
CA ALA A 447 -27.38 -13.73 -25.73
C ALA A 447 -27.76 -12.35 -26.29
N ARG A 448 -29.07 -12.06 -26.36
CA ARG A 448 -29.63 -10.76 -26.80
C ARG A 448 -29.11 -9.53 -26.04
N MET A 449 -28.60 -9.70 -24.81
CA MET A 449 -28.01 -8.57 -24.05
C MET A 449 -26.59 -8.25 -24.52
N VAL A 450 -25.94 -9.21 -25.17
CA VAL A 450 -24.53 -9.12 -25.55
C VAL A 450 -24.39 -8.93 -27.05
N ILE A 451 -25.05 -9.78 -27.83
CA ILE A 451 -24.97 -9.84 -29.29
C ILE A 451 -26.35 -9.71 -29.95
N PRO A 452 -26.43 -9.17 -31.18
CA PRO A 452 -25.32 -8.57 -31.95
C PRO A 452 -24.78 -7.32 -31.28
N PHE A 453 -23.47 -7.04 -31.41
CA PHE A 453 -22.89 -5.87 -30.77
C PHE A 453 -23.52 -4.57 -31.30
N GLY A 454 -23.80 -3.65 -30.37
CA GLY A 454 -24.12 -2.26 -30.67
C GLY A 454 -22.86 -1.43 -30.87
N SER A 455 -23.05 -0.12 -31.00
CA SER A 455 -21.97 0.87 -31.14
C SER A 455 -22.21 2.05 -30.21
N LEU A 456 -21.13 2.63 -29.68
CA LEU A 456 -21.18 3.87 -28.91
C LEU A 456 -20.05 4.82 -29.31
N THR A 457 -20.22 6.10 -29.01
CA THR A 457 -19.17 7.12 -29.19
C THR A 457 -18.37 7.27 -27.90
N PHE A 458 -17.05 7.15 -28.01
CA PHE A 458 -16.12 7.31 -26.89
C PHE A 458 -14.90 8.12 -27.35
N TYR A 459 -14.67 9.27 -26.71
CA TYR A 459 -13.65 10.25 -27.14
C TYR A 459 -13.72 10.60 -28.65
N GLY A 460 -14.94 10.82 -29.16
CA GLY A 460 -15.17 11.18 -30.56
C GLY A 460 -14.95 10.04 -31.56
N ARG A 461 -14.66 8.82 -31.11
CA ARG A 461 -14.49 7.62 -31.95
C ARG A 461 -15.62 6.64 -31.70
N THR A 462 -15.98 5.86 -32.71
CA THR A 462 -17.00 4.81 -32.59
C THR A 462 -16.34 3.49 -32.21
N PHE A 463 -16.87 2.82 -31.19
CA PHE A 463 -16.44 1.49 -30.77
C PHE A 463 -17.65 0.57 -30.62
N LYS A 464 -17.44 -0.74 -30.80
CA LYS A 464 -18.47 -1.73 -30.51
C LYS A 464 -18.70 -1.88 -29.00
N CYS A 465 -19.92 -2.23 -28.61
CA CYS A 465 -20.32 -2.50 -27.23
C CYS A 465 -21.39 -3.60 -27.16
N PRO A 466 -21.67 -4.20 -25.98
CA PRO A 466 -22.79 -5.11 -25.82
C PRO A 466 -24.12 -4.49 -26.26
N ALA A 467 -25.00 -5.32 -26.83
CA ALA A 467 -26.32 -4.92 -27.32
C ALA A 467 -27.14 -4.12 -26.29
N ASP A 468 -27.14 -4.59 -25.04
CA ASP A 468 -27.73 -3.91 -23.89
C ASP A 468 -26.61 -3.58 -22.87
N SER A 469 -25.84 -2.55 -23.20
CA SER A 469 -24.73 -2.11 -22.35
C SER A 469 -25.16 -1.75 -20.91
N PRO A 470 -26.25 -0.97 -20.68
CA PRO A 470 -26.75 -0.73 -19.32
C PRO A 470 -27.13 -2.01 -18.57
N GLY A 471 -27.82 -2.96 -19.22
CA GLY A 471 -28.19 -4.23 -18.61
C GLY A 471 -26.98 -5.09 -18.25
N VAL A 472 -25.98 -5.21 -19.14
CA VAL A 472 -24.72 -5.93 -18.85
C VAL A 472 -23.95 -5.28 -17.69
N LEU A 473 -23.92 -3.95 -17.62
CA LEU A 473 -23.29 -3.23 -16.51
C LEU A 473 -24.03 -3.43 -15.18
N ALA A 474 -25.38 -3.42 -15.19
CA ALA A 474 -26.18 -3.71 -14.01
C ALA A 474 -25.96 -5.13 -13.50
N GLU A 475 -25.89 -6.11 -14.40
CA GLU A 475 -25.56 -7.50 -14.08
C GLU A 475 -24.15 -7.67 -13.51
N ARG A 476 -23.19 -6.84 -13.96
CA ARG A 476 -21.78 -6.93 -13.56
C ARG A 476 -21.45 -6.19 -12.27
N TYR A 477 -22.07 -5.04 -12.04
CA TYR A 477 -21.71 -4.12 -10.95
C TYR A 477 -22.82 -3.93 -9.91
N GLY A 478 -24.02 -4.47 -10.16
CA GLY A 478 -25.19 -4.31 -9.31
C GLY A 478 -26.11 -3.16 -9.75
N ALA A 479 -27.29 -3.07 -9.15
CA ALA A 479 -28.30 -2.07 -9.50
C ALA A 479 -27.83 -0.61 -9.33
N ASP A 480 -26.83 -0.38 -8.48
CA ASP A 480 -26.27 0.93 -8.18
C ASP A 480 -25.01 1.27 -9.00
N TRP A 481 -24.76 0.58 -10.13
CA TRP A 481 -23.58 0.79 -10.97
C TRP A 481 -23.39 2.22 -11.49
N MET A 482 -24.49 2.99 -11.55
CA MET A 482 -24.49 4.43 -11.85
C MET A 482 -23.91 5.29 -10.73
N THR A 483 -23.77 4.75 -9.52
CA THR A 483 -23.08 5.39 -8.41
C THR A 483 -21.59 5.04 -8.50
N PRO A 484 -20.70 6.01 -8.73
CA PRO A 484 -19.29 5.72 -8.83
C PRO A 484 -18.78 5.15 -7.50
N ARG A 485 -18.22 3.95 -7.53
CA ARG A 485 -17.59 3.33 -6.36
C ARG A 485 -16.08 3.35 -6.53
N ARG A 486 -15.36 3.98 -5.61
CA ARG A 486 -13.89 3.94 -5.56
C ARG A 486 -13.44 2.74 -4.76
N TRP A 487 -12.39 2.10 -5.26
CA TRP A 487 -11.73 1.04 -4.53
C TRP A 487 -10.70 1.62 -3.57
N VAL A 488 -10.83 1.29 -2.30
CA VAL A 488 -10.01 1.89 -1.24
C VAL A 488 -9.40 0.87 -0.29
N SER A 489 -9.95 -0.34 -0.21
CA SER A 489 -9.26 -1.49 0.39
C SER A 489 -9.75 -2.83 -0.17
N ARG A 490 -9.01 -3.93 0.10
CA ARG A 490 -9.40 -5.30 -0.29
C ARG A 490 -10.78 -5.73 0.21
N SER A 491 -11.36 -5.00 1.16
CA SER A 491 -12.62 -5.35 1.82
C SER A 491 -13.75 -4.33 1.64
N LYS A 492 -13.50 -3.14 1.06
CA LYS A 492 -14.52 -2.08 0.94
C LYS A 492 -14.30 -1.24 -0.32
N SER A 493 -15.31 -1.20 -1.17
CA SER A 493 -15.58 -0.08 -2.07
C SER A 493 -16.31 1.01 -1.28
N ILE A 494 -16.11 2.28 -1.65
CA ILE A 494 -16.86 3.40 -1.06
C ILE A 494 -17.38 4.28 -2.18
N ASP A 495 -18.55 4.86 -1.97
CA ASP A 495 -19.15 5.79 -2.91
C ASP A 495 -18.23 7.00 -3.11
N ALA A 496 -17.97 7.31 -4.37
CA ALA A 496 -17.21 8.48 -4.76
C ALA A 496 -18.15 9.68 -4.75
N ALA A 497 -17.68 10.80 -4.22
CA ALA A 497 -18.27 12.08 -4.57
C ALA A 497 -18.09 12.30 -6.09
N PRO A 498 -19.08 12.88 -6.79
CA PRO A 498 -18.97 13.18 -8.21
C PRO A 498 -17.72 14.06 -8.46
N PRO A 499 -16.95 13.81 -9.52
CA PRO A 499 -15.83 14.69 -9.85
C PRO A 499 -16.36 16.09 -10.12
N ALA A 500 -15.87 17.08 -9.37
CA ALA A 500 -16.10 18.48 -9.66
C ALA A 500 -15.47 18.80 -11.03
N SER A 501 -16.29 18.81 -12.08
CA SER A 501 -16.24 19.49 -13.40
C SER A 501 -14.92 19.75 -14.15
N ALA A 502 -13.76 19.33 -13.66
CA ALA A 502 -12.45 19.74 -14.18
C ALA A 502 -11.98 18.99 -15.44
N VAL A 503 -12.79 18.10 -16.02
CA VAL A 503 -12.38 17.27 -17.18
C VAL A 503 -12.88 17.84 -18.51
N ARG A 504 -13.79 18.83 -18.54
CA ARG A 504 -14.39 19.33 -19.79
C ARG A 504 -13.50 20.24 -20.65
N ALA A 505 -12.30 20.62 -20.22
CA ALA A 505 -11.55 21.72 -20.86
C ALA A 505 -10.25 21.34 -21.60
N ARG A 506 -10.00 20.07 -21.96
CA ARG A 506 -8.72 19.67 -22.59
C ARG A 506 -8.81 18.75 -23.81
N VAL A 507 -9.90 18.80 -24.58
CA VAL A 507 -10.00 18.04 -25.85
C VAL A 507 -10.13 18.94 -27.09
N ASP A 508 -10.29 20.26 -26.93
CA ASP A 508 -10.38 21.21 -28.06
C ASP A 508 -9.19 22.17 -28.14
N ALA A 509 -7.96 21.63 -28.17
CA ALA A 509 -6.74 22.38 -28.50
C ALA A 509 -5.72 21.53 -29.25
#